data_AF-A0A3E0Q508-F1
#
_entry.id   AF-A0A3E0Q508-F1
#
_cell.length_a   1.000
_cell.length_b   1.000
_cell.length_c   1.000
_cell.angle_alpha   90.00
_cell.angle_beta   90.00
_cell.angle_gamma   90.00
#
_symmetry.space_group_name_H-M   'P 1'
#
loop_
_entity.id
_entity.type
_entity.pdbx_description
1 polymer ?
#
loop_
_entity_poly.entity_id
_entity_poly.type
_entity_poly.pdbx_seq_one_letter_code
_entity_poly.pdbx_strand_id
1 'polypeptide(L)'
;MASTRSDCFLLLHPDDDVAICRSPAEAGTAWRVPGGGELATRMAIDLGHKLAVKSIPAGAPVRKYGQIIGCATEPIEPGELVHTHNLGVGEFTRDYQFATETPPTPTPDHPRSFLGYRRSDGRAATRNYIGIISTVNCSATSSKYIARRFDDSVLADYPNIDGVVALAHKGGCAMEYGGVDHRQLARVLAGFARHPNIAAYLIVGLGCETAQASFLEETHGLVQLALPGRAEAPLPLIMNIQDEGGVQRTVDRGVGVLREMLPEVNNVQREPVPVSELILGNECGGSDGASGVTANPALGYASDLLVAQGGTAILAEMPEIYGGEHLLTRRAVSREVGEKLIERIRWWEDYASRFDAHIDNNPSVGNKRGGLTTIFEKSLGAIAKGGTTALRAVYEYAEPVREKGLVVMDTPGYDPASVTGMIAGGANIVVFTTGRGSCFGCKPVPSIKVATNTPMFERMRDDMDVNAGRVLEGDSTEDVGREIFEKIIAVASGEKTKSEAQGIGDEEFCPWTSGPVF
;
A
#
# COMPACT_ATOMS: atom_id res chain seq x y z
N MET A 1 -21.99 -43.51 -2.11
CA MET A 1 -21.36 -43.16 -0.81
C MET A 1 -20.43 -42.01 -1.07
N ALA A 2 -20.86 -40.79 -0.74
CA ALA A 2 -20.11 -39.57 -1.01
C ALA A 2 -18.84 -39.55 -0.15
N SER A 3 -17.70 -39.29 -0.79
CA SER A 3 -16.41 -39.06 -0.14
C SER A 3 -16.45 -37.72 0.59
N THR A 4 -16.98 -37.69 1.81
CA THR A 4 -17.11 -36.49 2.66
C THR A 4 -15.91 -36.23 3.58
N ARG A 5 -14.71 -36.68 3.20
CA ARG A 5 -13.48 -36.23 3.86
C ARG A 5 -12.96 -35.00 3.12
N SER A 6 -13.63 -33.88 3.33
CA SER A 6 -13.22 -32.61 2.76
C SER A 6 -12.31 -31.89 3.75
N ASP A 7 -11.08 -31.69 3.30
CA ASP A 7 -10.07 -30.87 3.93
C ASP A 7 -10.56 -29.41 3.74
N CYS A 8 -11.57 -28.99 4.53
CA CYS A 8 -12.29 -27.71 4.40
C CYS A 8 -11.72 -26.62 5.31
N PHE A 9 -10.87 -27.02 6.26
CA PHE A 9 -10.36 -26.15 7.30
C PHE A 9 -8.85 -26.30 7.43
N LEU A 10 -8.21 -25.19 7.77
CA LEU A 10 -6.77 -25.10 7.95
C LEU A 10 -6.47 -24.59 9.37
N LEU A 11 -5.67 -25.36 10.11
CA LEU A 11 -5.09 -24.92 11.38
C LEU A 11 -3.73 -24.29 11.06
N LEU A 12 -3.54 -23.02 11.41
CA LEU A 12 -2.36 -22.25 10.98
C LEU A 12 -1.17 -22.47 11.90
N HIS A 13 -1.42 -22.66 13.19
CA HIS A 13 -0.42 -22.97 14.19
C HIS A 13 -0.90 -24.09 15.14
N PRO A 14 -0.02 -24.97 15.65
CA PRO A 14 -0.41 -26.05 16.57
C PRO A 14 -1.13 -25.57 17.84
N ASP A 15 -0.82 -24.36 18.30
CA ASP A 15 -1.42 -23.75 19.50
C ASP A 15 -2.70 -22.95 19.22
N ASP A 16 -3.19 -22.95 17.97
CA ASP A 16 -4.39 -22.19 17.62
C ASP A 16 -5.65 -22.79 18.26
N ASP A 17 -6.52 -21.89 18.71
CA ASP A 17 -7.83 -22.22 19.29
C ASP A 17 -8.91 -22.31 18.19
N VAL A 18 -8.59 -21.83 16.99
CA VAL A 18 -9.50 -21.73 15.84
C VAL A 18 -8.85 -22.19 14.54
N ALA A 19 -9.65 -22.75 13.64
CA ALA A 19 -9.24 -23.08 12.28
C ALA A 19 -9.96 -22.19 11.26
N ILE A 20 -9.29 -21.84 10.16
CA ILE A 20 -9.88 -21.04 9.08
C ILE A 20 -10.55 -21.95 8.05
N CYS A 21 -11.74 -21.55 7.60
CA CYS A 21 -12.47 -22.20 6.52
C CYS A 21 -11.87 -21.82 5.16
N ARG A 22 -11.33 -22.79 4.44
CA ARG A 22 -10.68 -22.59 3.13
C ARG A 22 -11.61 -22.88 1.94
N SER A 23 -12.78 -23.43 2.20
CA SER A 23 -13.87 -23.64 1.24
C SER A 23 -15.19 -23.69 2.01
N PRO A 24 -16.30 -23.11 1.50
CA PRO A 24 -17.58 -23.09 2.21
C PRO A 24 -17.97 -24.47 2.73
N ALA A 25 -18.34 -24.54 4.00
CA ALA A 25 -18.70 -25.78 4.68
C ALA A 25 -20.13 -25.71 5.20
N GLU A 26 -20.95 -26.69 4.85
CA GLU A 26 -22.32 -26.83 5.36
C GLU A 26 -22.32 -27.27 6.82
N ALA A 27 -23.45 -27.14 7.52
CA ALA A 27 -23.63 -27.70 8.85
C ALA A 27 -23.45 -29.22 8.85
N GLY A 28 -22.77 -29.76 9.87
CA GLY A 28 -22.46 -31.18 10.00
C GLY A 28 -21.27 -31.66 9.16
N THR A 29 -20.53 -30.75 8.50
CA THR A 29 -19.30 -31.09 7.79
C THR A 29 -18.27 -31.60 8.79
N ALA A 30 -17.89 -32.87 8.67
CA ALA A 30 -16.89 -33.49 9.51
C ALA A 30 -15.49 -33.03 9.12
N TRP A 31 -14.66 -32.72 10.11
CA TRP A 31 -13.26 -32.36 9.94
C TRP A 31 -12.40 -33.04 10.99
N ARG A 32 -11.24 -33.55 10.57
CA ARG A 32 -10.26 -34.14 11.46
C ARG A 32 -9.22 -33.09 11.80
N VAL A 33 -9.22 -32.66 13.05
CA VAL A 33 -8.27 -31.64 13.53
C VAL A 33 -6.85 -32.22 13.50
N PRO A 34 -5.86 -31.54 12.91
CA PRO A 34 -4.46 -31.97 12.96
C PRO A 34 -4.00 -32.19 14.41
N GLY A 35 -3.48 -33.38 14.72
CA GLY A 35 -3.06 -33.73 16.07
C GLY A 35 -4.19 -33.90 17.10
N GLY A 36 -5.45 -33.86 16.67
CA GLY A 36 -6.63 -33.93 17.54
C GLY A 36 -7.68 -34.98 17.13
N GLY A 37 -8.91 -34.78 17.64
CA GLY A 37 -10.07 -35.61 17.34
C GLY A 37 -10.81 -35.20 16.06
N GLU A 38 -11.97 -35.82 15.82
CA GLU A 38 -12.92 -35.37 14.80
C GLU A 38 -13.90 -34.37 15.41
N LEU A 39 -14.23 -33.32 14.66
CA LEU A 39 -15.30 -32.38 14.98
C LEU A 39 -16.23 -32.23 13.78
N ALA A 40 -17.41 -31.68 14.00
CA ALA A 40 -18.33 -31.31 12.93
C ALA A 40 -18.73 -29.84 13.09
N THR A 41 -18.90 -29.15 11.97
CA THR A 41 -19.45 -27.79 11.97
C THR A 41 -20.87 -27.79 12.55
N ARG A 42 -21.19 -26.80 13.39
CA ARG A 42 -22.53 -26.68 13.99
C ARG A 42 -23.50 -25.83 13.16
N MET A 43 -22.97 -25.13 12.17
CA MET A 43 -23.69 -24.29 11.20
C MET A 43 -22.86 -24.18 9.92
N ALA A 44 -23.41 -23.52 8.90
CA ALA A 44 -22.65 -23.17 7.71
C ALA A 44 -21.51 -22.19 8.07
N ILE A 45 -20.33 -22.40 7.49
CA ILE A 45 -19.15 -21.56 7.67
C ILE A 45 -18.64 -21.16 6.29
N ASP A 46 -18.57 -19.85 6.06
CA ASP A 46 -18.10 -19.28 4.80
C ASP A 46 -16.57 -19.29 4.70
N LEU A 47 -16.07 -19.22 3.45
CA LEU A 47 -14.65 -19.01 3.16
C LEU A 47 -14.08 -17.83 3.96
N GLY A 48 -12.94 -18.05 4.61
CA GLY A 48 -12.24 -17.05 5.41
C GLY A 48 -12.75 -16.92 6.85
N HIS A 49 -13.92 -17.49 7.18
CA HIS A 49 -14.44 -17.50 8.55
C HIS A 49 -13.77 -18.58 9.39
N LYS A 50 -13.97 -18.51 10.71
CA LYS A 50 -13.25 -19.34 11.68
C LYS A 50 -14.19 -20.26 12.43
N LEU A 51 -13.71 -21.45 12.78
CA LEU A 51 -14.39 -22.37 13.69
C LEU A 51 -13.53 -22.64 14.94
N ALA A 52 -14.15 -22.88 16.08
CA ALA A 52 -13.43 -23.27 17.30
C ALA A 52 -13.01 -24.75 17.24
N VAL A 53 -11.73 -25.05 17.46
CA VAL A 53 -11.24 -26.44 17.44
C VAL A 53 -11.34 -27.15 18.80
N LYS A 54 -11.65 -26.39 19.85
CA LYS A 54 -11.85 -26.85 21.22
C LYS A 54 -12.83 -25.92 21.95
N SER A 55 -13.27 -26.30 23.16
CA SER A 55 -14.11 -25.44 24.00
C SER A 55 -13.29 -24.26 24.54
N ILE A 56 -13.87 -23.06 24.49
CA ILE A 56 -13.26 -21.79 24.90
C ILE A 56 -14.22 -21.11 25.89
N PRO A 57 -13.86 -21.01 27.18
CA PRO A 57 -14.70 -20.33 28.17
C PRO A 57 -14.85 -18.83 27.89
N ALA A 58 -15.96 -18.24 28.34
CA ALA A 58 -16.13 -16.79 28.32
C ALA A 58 -14.97 -16.09 29.04
N GLY A 59 -14.46 -15.01 28.43
CA GLY A 59 -13.30 -14.25 28.90
C GLY A 59 -11.94 -14.86 28.55
N ALA A 60 -11.88 -16.10 28.05
CA ALA A 60 -10.61 -16.73 27.69
C ALA A 60 -10.02 -16.13 26.40
N PRO A 61 -8.69 -16.03 26.29
CA PRO A 61 -8.04 -15.58 25.06
C PRO A 61 -8.22 -16.61 23.94
N VAL A 62 -8.45 -16.11 22.73
CA VAL A 62 -8.55 -16.91 21.49
C VAL A 62 -7.31 -16.70 20.65
N ARG A 63 -6.67 -17.80 20.21
CA ARG A 63 -5.44 -17.80 19.42
C ARG A 63 -5.64 -18.17 17.97
N LYS A 64 -4.97 -17.41 17.10
CA LYS A 64 -4.77 -17.68 15.67
C LYS A 64 -3.36 -17.22 15.29
N TYR A 65 -2.66 -17.93 14.41
CA TYR A 65 -1.24 -17.68 14.12
C TYR A 65 -0.32 -17.86 15.35
N GLY A 66 -0.74 -18.62 16.36
CA GLY A 66 -0.07 -18.74 17.65
C GLY A 66 -0.17 -17.48 18.53
N GLN A 67 -0.91 -16.45 18.10
CA GLN A 67 -1.06 -15.18 18.80
C GLN A 67 -2.49 -14.95 19.26
N ILE A 68 -2.66 -14.17 20.33
CA ILE A 68 -3.99 -13.80 20.84
C ILE A 68 -4.62 -12.82 19.86
N ILE A 69 -5.79 -13.17 19.34
CA ILE A 69 -6.59 -12.32 18.45
C ILE A 69 -7.76 -11.65 19.15
N GLY A 70 -8.04 -11.97 20.41
CA GLY A 70 -9.11 -11.39 21.20
C GLY A 70 -9.50 -12.31 22.35
N CYS A 71 -10.61 -11.99 23.00
CA CYS A 71 -11.18 -12.81 24.07
C CYS A 71 -12.62 -13.22 23.73
N ALA A 72 -13.00 -14.43 24.11
CA ALA A 72 -14.36 -14.91 23.94
C ALA A 72 -15.33 -14.07 24.80
N THR A 73 -16.41 -13.54 24.21
CA THR A 73 -17.41 -12.74 24.95
C THR A 73 -18.49 -13.61 25.59
N GLU A 74 -18.63 -14.84 25.11
CA GLU A 74 -19.48 -15.91 25.64
C GLU A 74 -18.74 -17.25 25.49
N PRO A 75 -19.18 -18.34 26.15
CA PRO A 75 -18.57 -19.65 25.95
C PRO A 75 -18.73 -20.11 24.49
N ILE A 76 -17.67 -20.65 23.89
CA ILE A 76 -17.64 -21.15 22.51
C ILE A 76 -17.31 -22.64 22.53
N GLU A 77 -18.15 -23.45 21.90
CA GLU A 77 -17.95 -24.89 21.83
C GLU A 77 -17.24 -25.34 20.54
N PRO A 78 -16.59 -26.52 20.51
CA PRO A 78 -15.96 -27.04 19.30
C PRO A 78 -16.94 -27.11 18.12
N GLY A 79 -16.49 -26.67 16.95
CA GLY A 79 -17.30 -26.64 15.73
C GLY A 79 -18.22 -25.43 15.57
N GLU A 80 -18.26 -24.52 16.55
CA GLU A 80 -18.99 -23.24 16.44
C GLU A 80 -18.22 -22.21 15.61
N LEU A 81 -18.97 -21.33 14.94
CA LEU A 81 -18.45 -20.18 14.22
C LEU A 81 -17.89 -19.16 15.23
N VAL A 82 -16.63 -18.76 15.05
CA VAL A 82 -16.00 -17.71 15.87
C VAL A 82 -16.02 -16.40 15.10
N HIS A 83 -16.81 -15.43 15.57
CA HIS A 83 -16.97 -14.13 14.92
C HIS A 83 -17.41 -13.03 15.91
N THR A 84 -17.82 -11.85 15.44
CA THR A 84 -18.07 -10.65 16.24
C THR A 84 -19.18 -10.79 17.29
N HIS A 85 -20.00 -11.85 17.22
CA HIS A 85 -21.02 -12.13 18.23
C HIS A 85 -20.44 -12.78 19.49
N ASN A 86 -19.34 -13.53 19.35
CA ASN A 86 -18.73 -14.31 20.43
C ASN A 86 -17.22 -14.04 20.66
N LEU A 87 -16.60 -13.14 19.89
CA LEU A 87 -15.20 -12.73 20.02
C LEU A 87 -15.07 -11.21 19.94
N GLY A 88 -14.37 -10.63 20.93
CA GLY A 88 -14.15 -9.19 21.04
C GLY A 88 -12.70 -8.83 21.34
N VAL A 89 -12.41 -7.52 21.26
CA VAL A 89 -11.14 -6.94 21.74
C VAL A 89 -11.16 -7.00 23.27
N GLY A 90 -10.19 -7.71 23.85
CA GLY A 90 -9.97 -7.74 25.30
C GLY A 90 -8.84 -6.79 25.71
N GLU A 91 -8.75 -6.47 27.01
CA GLU A 91 -7.60 -5.76 27.56
C GLU A 91 -6.39 -6.70 27.69
N PHE A 92 -5.26 -6.31 27.11
CA PHE A 92 -4.00 -7.00 27.33
C PHE A 92 -2.82 -6.04 27.34
N THR A 93 -1.99 -6.16 28.36
CA THR A 93 -0.74 -5.42 28.48
C THR A 93 0.25 -5.97 27.46
N ARG A 94 0.70 -5.14 26.52
CA ARG A 94 1.75 -5.49 25.57
C ARG A 94 3.10 -5.15 26.17
N ASP A 95 3.90 -6.17 26.45
CA ASP A 95 5.31 -5.99 26.76
C ASP A 95 6.08 -5.77 25.45
N TYR A 96 6.45 -4.52 25.16
CA TYR A 96 7.24 -4.18 23.98
C TYR A 96 8.71 -4.50 24.24
N GLN A 97 9.12 -5.66 23.74
CA GLN A 97 10.51 -5.97 23.53
C GLN A 97 11.03 -5.30 22.26
N PHE A 98 12.28 -4.87 22.29
CA PHE A 98 12.91 -4.13 21.20
C PHE A 98 14.22 -4.79 20.79
N ALA A 99 14.38 -5.05 19.49
CA ALA A 99 15.60 -5.63 18.92
C ALA A 99 16.09 -6.91 19.63
N THR A 100 15.16 -7.75 20.09
CA THR A 100 15.45 -9.02 20.78
C THR A 100 15.56 -10.20 19.82
N GLU A 101 14.96 -10.08 18.63
CA GLU A 101 14.83 -11.14 17.62
C GLU A 101 15.19 -10.58 16.23
N THR A 102 16.22 -9.73 16.14
CA THR A 102 16.64 -9.11 14.87
C THR A 102 17.22 -10.17 13.91
N PRO A 103 16.56 -10.44 12.77
CA PRO A 103 17.04 -11.43 11.81
C PRO A 103 18.25 -10.88 11.02
N PRO A 104 19.15 -11.75 10.52
CA PRO A 104 20.22 -11.34 9.64
C PRO A 104 19.68 -10.78 8.32
N THR A 105 20.47 -9.93 7.65
CA THR A 105 20.12 -9.47 6.30
C THR A 105 20.23 -10.65 5.32
N PRO A 106 19.18 -10.95 4.53
CA PRO A 106 19.23 -12.04 3.56
C PRO A 106 20.19 -11.72 2.42
N THR A 107 20.79 -12.76 1.84
CA THR A 107 21.70 -12.66 0.69
C THR A 107 20.98 -13.22 -0.54
N PRO A 108 21.06 -12.58 -1.72
CA PRO A 108 20.40 -13.08 -2.91
C PRO A 108 21.20 -14.24 -3.53
N ASP A 109 20.51 -15.20 -4.15
CA ASP A 109 21.17 -16.29 -4.88
C ASP A 109 22.02 -15.77 -6.05
N HIS A 110 21.48 -14.80 -6.79
CA HIS A 110 22.14 -14.12 -7.88
C HIS A 110 21.57 -12.70 -8.05
N PRO A 111 22.35 -11.73 -8.55
CA PRO A 111 21.86 -10.39 -8.85
C PRO A 111 20.74 -10.40 -9.88
N ARG A 112 19.70 -9.60 -9.65
CA ARG A 112 18.58 -9.40 -10.59
C ARG A 112 18.53 -7.97 -11.07
N SER A 113 17.99 -7.77 -12.26
CA SER A 113 17.75 -6.46 -12.86
C SER A 113 16.35 -6.37 -13.47
N PHE A 114 15.88 -5.15 -13.70
CA PHE A 114 14.69 -4.80 -14.46
C PHE A 114 15.04 -3.77 -15.54
N LEU A 115 14.22 -3.64 -16.58
CA LEU A 115 14.42 -2.62 -17.62
C LEU A 115 13.77 -1.28 -17.21
N GLY A 116 14.53 -0.40 -16.58
CA GLY A 116 14.05 0.91 -16.07
C GLY A 116 14.65 2.10 -16.80
N TYR A 117 14.24 3.32 -16.44
CA TYR A 117 14.89 4.54 -16.91
C TYR A 117 15.81 5.11 -15.84
N ARG A 118 17.07 5.40 -16.18
CA ARG A 118 18.00 6.10 -15.30
C ARG A 118 17.77 7.61 -15.39
N ARG A 119 17.54 8.26 -14.25
CA ARG A 119 17.44 9.72 -14.15
C ARG A 119 18.82 10.34 -13.96
N SER A 120 18.94 11.63 -14.27
CA SER A 120 20.19 12.39 -14.15
C SER A 120 20.72 12.48 -12.72
N ASP A 121 19.85 12.32 -11.72
CA ASP A 121 20.19 12.26 -10.30
C ASP A 121 20.56 10.84 -9.81
N GLY A 122 20.64 9.87 -10.72
CA GLY A 122 21.02 8.48 -10.47
C GLY A 122 19.88 7.54 -10.08
N ARG A 123 18.70 8.06 -9.71
CA ARG A 123 17.55 7.24 -9.33
C ARG A 123 16.95 6.53 -10.54
N ALA A 124 16.24 5.43 -10.27
CA ALA A 124 15.62 4.61 -11.30
C ALA A 124 14.10 4.77 -11.34
N ALA A 125 13.57 4.90 -12.55
CA ALA A 125 12.14 4.98 -12.83
C ALA A 125 11.62 3.69 -13.46
N THR A 126 10.40 3.30 -13.09
CA THR A 126 9.65 2.20 -13.71
C THR A 126 8.73 2.69 -14.83
N ARG A 127 8.40 3.99 -14.82
CA ARG A 127 7.57 4.69 -15.81
C ARG A 127 8.13 6.08 -16.12
N ASN A 128 7.62 6.71 -17.17
CA ASN A 128 8.05 8.01 -17.68
C ASN A 128 6.83 8.89 -17.98
N TYR A 129 6.32 9.54 -16.94
CA TYR A 129 5.17 10.45 -17.00
C TYR A 129 5.58 11.92 -17.02
N ILE A 130 4.68 12.77 -17.51
CA ILE A 130 4.69 14.21 -17.27
C ILE A 130 3.60 14.53 -16.23
N GLY A 131 3.97 15.20 -15.14
CA GLY A 131 3.05 15.54 -14.04
C GLY A 131 2.50 16.96 -14.11
N ILE A 132 1.21 17.14 -13.89
CA ILE A 132 0.58 18.46 -13.73
C ILE A 132 0.08 18.56 -12.29
N ILE A 133 0.86 19.24 -11.45
CA ILE A 133 0.69 19.25 -10.00
C ILE A 133 -0.16 20.45 -9.61
N SER A 134 -1.33 20.17 -9.05
CA SER A 134 -2.21 21.22 -8.53
C SER A 134 -1.79 21.55 -7.09
N THR A 135 -1.59 22.83 -6.78
CA THR A 135 -1.28 23.28 -5.41
C THR A 135 -2.52 23.42 -4.52
N VAL A 136 -3.71 23.46 -5.12
CA VAL A 136 -5.00 23.68 -4.45
C VAL A 136 -6.14 23.12 -5.31
N ASN A 137 -7.29 22.81 -4.70
CA ASN A 137 -8.49 22.39 -5.43
C ASN A 137 -8.91 23.38 -6.56
N CYS A 138 -8.68 24.68 -6.37
CA CYS A 138 -9.04 25.68 -7.37
C CYS A 138 -8.27 25.55 -8.71
N SER A 139 -7.10 24.90 -8.72
CA SER A 139 -6.35 24.63 -9.96
C SER A 139 -6.59 23.23 -10.53
N ALA A 140 -7.26 22.34 -9.79
CA ALA A 140 -7.52 20.95 -10.17
C ALA A 140 -8.14 20.81 -11.57
N THR A 141 -9.19 21.58 -11.87
CA THR A 141 -9.88 21.51 -13.16
C THR A 141 -8.99 21.95 -14.31
N SER A 142 -8.24 23.04 -14.14
CA SER A 142 -7.29 23.51 -15.16
C SER A 142 -6.23 22.46 -15.45
N SER A 143 -5.68 21.83 -14.41
CA SER A 143 -4.70 20.74 -14.54
C SER A 143 -5.28 19.55 -15.31
N LYS A 144 -6.50 19.12 -14.98
CA LYS A 144 -7.21 18.06 -15.70
C LYS A 144 -7.47 18.43 -17.17
N TYR A 145 -7.81 19.68 -17.46
CA TYR A 145 -7.99 20.15 -18.84
C TYR A 145 -6.70 20.15 -19.64
N ILE A 146 -5.56 20.50 -19.04
CA ILE A 146 -4.26 20.40 -19.71
C ILE A 146 -3.94 18.94 -20.00
N ALA A 147 -4.04 18.04 -19.01
CA ALA A 147 -3.72 16.61 -19.19
C ALA A 147 -4.54 15.96 -20.32
N ARG A 148 -5.85 16.25 -20.40
CA ARG A 148 -6.75 15.74 -21.44
C ARG A 148 -6.40 16.16 -22.87
N ARG A 149 -5.51 17.14 -23.07
CA ARG A 149 -5.05 17.56 -24.41
C ARG A 149 -3.91 16.69 -24.94
N PHE A 150 -3.42 15.74 -24.14
CA PHE A 150 -2.35 14.79 -24.46
C PHE A 150 -2.91 13.36 -24.39
N ASP A 151 -3.89 13.07 -25.23
CA ASP A 151 -4.44 11.72 -25.36
C ASP A 151 -3.50 10.80 -26.15
N ASP A 152 -3.90 9.53 -26.29
CA ASP A 152 -3.13 8.50 -26.99
C ASP A 152 -2.79 8.88 -28.43
N SER A 153 -3.58 9.73 -29.09
CA SER A 153 -3.30 10.18 -30.46
C SER A 153 -2.12 11.15 -30.52
N VAL A 154 -2.00 12.03 -29.53
CA VAL A 154 -0.86 12.95 -29.41
C VAL A 154 0.39 12.21 -28.97
N LEU A 155 0.25 11.26 -28.04
CA LEU A 155 1.37 10.51 -27.47
C LEU A 155 1.87 9.37 -28.37
N ALA A 156 1.15 9.02 -29.45
CA ALA A 156 1.59 8.01 -30.42
C ALA A 156 2.96 8.33 -31.05
N ASP A 157 3.29 9.61 -31.23
CA ASP A 157 4.59 10.08 -31.74
C ASP A 157 5.70 10.06 -30.66
N TYR A 158 5.34 9.78 -29.40
CA TYR A 158 6.21 9.82 -28.24
C TYR A 158 6.11 8.53 -27.41
N PRO A 159 6.50 7.36 -27.97
CA PRO A 159 6.23 6.05 -27.40
C PRO A 159 6.94 5.76 -26.06
N ASN A 160 7.94 6.57 -25.67
CA ASN A 160 8.61 6.44 -24.38
C ASN A 160 7.93 7.27 -23.27
N ILE A 161 6.82 7.95 -23.55
CA ILE A 161 6.02 8.68 -22.56
C ILE A 161 4.82 7.81 -22.17
N ASP A 162 4.77 7.40 -20.91
CA ASP A 162 3.67 6.56 -20.39
C ASP A 162 2.36 7.34 -20.23
N GLY A 163 2.44 8.67 -20.11
CA GLY A 163 1.27 9.55 -20.09
C GLY A 163 1.54 10.95 -19.55
N VAL A 164 0.51 11.80 -19.63
CA VAL A 164 0.45 13.09 -18.93
C VAL A 164 -0.63 13.00 -17.86
N VAL A 165 -0.25 13.15 -16.59
CA VAL A 165 -1.15 12.93 -15.45
C VAL A 165 -1.40 14.23 -14.68
N ALA A 166 -2.67 14.50 -14.37
CA ALA A 166 -3.05 15.58 -13.46
C ALA A 166 -3.06 15.08 -12.01
N LEU A 167 -2.11 15.56 -11.22
CA LEU A 167 -2.03 15.29 -9.77
C LEU A 167 -2.85 16.36 -9.06
N ALA A 168 -4.17 16.16 -9.09
CA ALA A 168 -5.16 17.10 -8.57
C ALA A 168 -5.75 16.60 -7.25
N HIS A 169 -5.82 17.49 -6.24
CA HIS A 169 -6.39 17.16 -4.94
C HIS A 169 -7.53 18.13 -4.57
N LYS A 170 -8.38 17.72 -3.62
CA LYS A 170 -9.56 18.48 -3.17
C LYS A 170 -9.29 19.41 -1.97
N GLY A 171 -8.03 19.51 -1.55
CA GLY A 171 -7.63 20.33 -0.39
C GLY A 171 -7.84 21.82 -0.64
N GLY A 172 -8.36 22.52 0.37
CA GLY A 172 -8.45 23.98 0.40
C GLY A 172 -7.14 24.63 0.82
N CYS A 173 -7.07 25.96 0.75
CA CYS A 173 -5.85 26.72 1.06
C CYS A 173 -5.80 27.31 2.48
N ALA A 174 -6.93 27.32 3.21
CA ALA A 174 -7.07 27.95 4.52
C ALA A 174 -6.47 27.10 5.67
N MET A 175 -5.22 26.71 5.49
CA MET A 175 -4.38 26.07 6.49
C MET A 175 -3.41 27.11 7.07
N GLU A 176 -2.93 26.87 8.29
CA GLU A 176 -1.89 27.72 8.89
C GLU A 176 -0.58 27.64 8.07
N TYR A 177 -0.07 28.79 7.64
CA TYR A 177 1.18 28.87 6.87
C TYR A 177 2.35 28.33 7.70
N GLY A 178 3.07 27.36 7.15
CA GLY A 178 4.14 26.66 7.88
C GLY A 178 3.61 25.82 9.04
N GLY A 179 2.31 25.52 9.11
CA GLY A 179 1.73 24.55 10.03
C GLY A 179 2.06 23.10 9.66
N VAL A 180 1.54 22.15 10.45
CA VAL A 180 1.75 20.71 10.23
C VAL A 180 1.15 20.26 8.90
N ASP A 181 -0.13 20.56 8.63
CA ASP A 181 -0.80 20.16 7.39
C ASP A 181 -0.19 20.84 6.14
N HIS A 182 0.18 22.12 6.25
CA HIS A 182 0.86 22.84 5.16
C HIS A 182 2.19 22.18 4.78
N ARG A 183 3.02 21.84 5.78
CA ARG A 183 4.29 21.12 5.54
C ARG A 183 4.06 19.70 5.02
N GLN A 184 3.03 19.00 5.50
CA GLN A 184 2.71 17.65 5.03
C GLN A 184 2.26 17.67 3.57
N LEU A 185 1.35 18.58 3.19
CA LEU A 185 0.95 18.75 1.79
C LEU A 185 2.15 19.15 0.92
N ALA A 186 2.96 20.11 1.36
CA ALA A 186 4.16 20.51 0.64
C ALA A 186 5.12 19.33 0.40
N ARG A 187 5.31 18.49 1.42
CA ARG A 187 6.11 17.25 1.33
C ARG A 187 5.53 16.29 0.27
N VAL A 188 4.21 16.09 0.24
CA VAL A 188 3.54 15.26 -0.77
C VAL A 188 3.76 15.80 -2.18
N LEU A 189 3.43 17.08 -2.41
CA LEU A 189 3.55 17.71 -3.73
C LEU A 189 5.01 17.69 -4.23
N ALA A 190 5.96 18.01 -3.35
CA ALA A 190 7.39 17.97 -3.65
C ALA A 190 7.91 16.54 -3.86
N GLY A 191 7.32 15.55 -3.20
CA GLY A 191 7.62 14.13 -3.39
C GLY A 191 7.25 13.67 -4.79
N PHE A 192 6.04 14.00 -5.26
CA PHE A 192 5.61 13.71 -6.62
C PHE A 192 6.39 14.49 -7.67
N ALA A 193 6.66 15.78 -7.46
CA ALA A 193 7.46 16.59 -8.38
C ALA A 193 8.86 16.00 -8.61
N ARG A 194 9.47 15.43 -7.55
CA ARG A 194 10.80 14.80 -7.60
C ARG A 194 10.74 13.29 -7.81
N HIS A 195 9.57 12.70 -8.05
CA HIS A 195 9.44 11.26 -8.15
C HIS A 195 10.14 10.76 -9.43
N PRO A 196 10.92 9.66 -9.40
CA PRO A 196 11.65 9.21 -10.59
C PRO A 196 10.73 8.87 -11.77
N ASN A 197 9.47 8.49 -11.54
CA ASN A 197 8.51 8.28 -12.64
C ASN A 197 7.98 9.58 -13.28
N ILE A 198 8.22 10.76 -12.68
CA ILE A 198 7.90 12.06 -13.26
C ILE A 198 9.16 12.59 -13.94
N ALA A 199 9.16 12.61 -15.26
CA ALA A 199 10.25 13.22 -16.02
C ALA A 199 10.13 14.74 -15.96
N ALA A 200 9.03 15.30 -16.43
CA ALA A 200 8.79 16.74 -16.37
C ALA A 200 7.54 17.03 -15.56
N TYR A 201 7.47 18.21 -14.96
CA TYR A 201 6.25 18.66 -14.32
C TYR A 201 5.92 20.13 -14.60
N LEU A 202 4.64 20.46 -14.42
CA LEU A 202 4.08 21.80 -14.38
C LEU A 202 3.33 21.96 -13.06
N ILE A 203 3.64 23.01 -12.29
CA ILE A 203 2.88 23.36 -11.09
C ILE A 203 1.82 24.39 -11.47
N VAL A 204 0.56 24.11 -11.12
CA VAL A 204 -0.57 25.00 -11.40
C VAL A 204 -1.22 25.43 -10.08
N GLY A 205 -1.20 26.72 -9.83
CA GLY A 205 -1.88 27.37 -8.71
C GLY A 205 -3.05 28.24 -9.15
N LEU A 206 -3.85 28.71 -8.19
CA LEU A 206 -4.82 29.76 -8.46
C LEU A 206 -4.11 31.12 -8.49
N GLY A 207 -3.19 31.34 -7.55
CA GLY A 207 -2.43 32.58 -7.34
C GLY A 207 -2.71 33.25 -5.99
N CYS A 208 -3.77 32.82 -5.27
CA CYS A 208 -4.15 33.39 -3.98
C CYS A 208 -4.19 32.36 -2.84
N GLU A 209 -3.80 31.11 -3.09
CA GLU A 209 -3.59 30.14 -2.01
C GLU A 209 -2.46 30.60 -1.07
N THR A 210 -2.33 29.93 0.07
CA THR A 210 -1.38 30.22 1.15
C THR A 210 0.07 29.96 0.73
N ALA A 211 0.56 30.70 -0.26
CA ALA A 211 1.91 30.71 -0.80
C ALA A 211 2.48 29.30 -1.10
N GLN A 212 1.64 28.33 -1.48
CA GLN A 212 2.05 26.93 -1.63
C GLN A 212 3.16 26.76 -2.69
N ALA A 213 3.03 27.46 -3.82
CA ALA A 213 4.02 27.42 -4.90
C ALA A 213 5.38 27.99 -4.46
N SER A 214 5.40 29.19 -3.87
CA SER A 214 6.64 29.81 -3.38
C SER A 214 7.22 29.06 -2.18
N PHE A 215 6.38 28.53 -1.29
CA PHE A 215 6.83 27.69 -0.18
C PHE A 215 7.50 26.41 -0.68
N LEU A 216 6.95 25.77 -1.72
CA LEU A 216 7.57 24.60 -2.35
C LEU A 216 8.95 24.94 -2.94
N GLU A 217 9.07 26.06 -3.65
CA GLU A 217 10.36 26.53 -4.18
C GLU A 217 11.37 26.79 -3.06
N GLU A 218 10.99 27.58 -2.05
CA GLU A 218 11.86 28.02 -0.95
C GLU A 218 12.30 26.87 -0.05
N THR A 219 11.41 25.93 0.28
CA THR A 219 11.66 24.92 1.31
C THR A 219 12.10 23.57 0.76
N HIS A 220 11.80 23.28 -0.51
CA HIS A 220 12.11 21.98 -1.10
C HIS A 220 13.07 22.04 -2.28
N GLY A 221 13.50 23.23 -2.71
CA GLY A 221 14.55 23.39 -3.73
C GLY A 221 14.21 22.63 -5.01
N LEU A 222 12.95 22.72 -5.44
CA LEU A 222 12.46 22.03 -6.63
C LEU A 222 13.22 22.53 -7.86
N VAL A 223 13.63 21.59 -8.72
CA VAL A 223 14.34 21.87 -9.98
C VAL A 223 13.68 21.06 -11.08
N GLN A 224 13.55 21.65 -12.27
CA GLN A 224 13.10 20.93 -13.46
C GLN A 224 14.24 20.04 -13.98
N LEU A 225 13.92 19.01 -14.78
CA LEU A 225 14.94 18.31 -15.57
C LEU A 225 15.81 19.30 -16.35
N ALA A 226 17.11 19.03 -16.34
CA ALA A 226 18.08 19.79 -17.13
C ALA A 226 17.89 19.46 -18.62
N LEU A 227 17.37 20.43 -19.38
CA LEU A 227 17.25 20.32 -20.83
C LEU A 227 18.66 20.30 -21.47
N PRO A 228 19.00 19.35 -22.37
CA PRO A 228 20.29 19.33 -23.06
C PRO A 228 20.57 20.66 -23.77
N GLY A 229 21.68 21.32 -23.41
CA GLY A 229 22.06 22.62 -23.95
C GLY A 229 21.70 23.84 -23.07
N ARG A 230 21.08 23.65 -21.91
CA ARG A 230 20.96 24.70 -20.87
C ARG A 230 21.97 24.47 -19.75
N ALA A 231 22.73 25.51 -19.41
CA ALA A 231 23.83 25.46 -18.44
C ALA A 231 23.36 25.38 -16.96
N GLU A 232 22.11 25.75 -16.68
CA GLU A 232 21.50 25.70 -15.36
C GLU A 232 20.22 24.85 -15.40
N ALA A 233 19.93 24.13 -14.31
CA ALA A 233 18.66 23.44 -14.14
C ALA A 233 17.54 24.50 -14.13
N PRO A 234 16.56 24.45 -15.05
CA PRO A 234 15.49 25.44 -15.08
C PRO A 234 14.73 25.44 -13.74
N LEU A 235 14.38 26.62 -13.25
CA LEU A 235 13.40 26.76 -12.17
C LEU A 235 12.12 26.00 -12.52
N PRO A 236 11.37 25.49 -11.52
CA PRO A 236 10.11 24.81 -11.76
C PRO A 236 9.18 25.72 -12.56
N LEU A 237 8.47 25.14 -13.53
CA LEU A 237 7.46 25.88 -14.27
C LEU A 237 6.23 26.03 -13.39
N ILE A 238 5.99 27.24 -12.90
CA ILE A 238 4.83 27.58 -12.08
C ILE A 238 3.90 28.50 -12.88
N MET A 239 2.62 28.17 -12.89
CA MET A 239 1.57 28.96 -13.53
C MET A 239 0.43 29.22 -12.55
N ASN A 240 0.09 30.49 -12.36
CA ASN A 240 -1.05 30.90 -11.54
C ASN A 240 -2.20 31.31 -12.44
N ILE A 241 -3.39 30.75 -12.22
CA ILE A 241 -4.56 31.01 -13.05
C ILE A 241 -4.92 32.51 -13.09
N GLN A 242 -4.81 33.21 -11.96
CA GLN A 242 -5.11 34.65 -11.89
C GLN A 242 -4.13 35.49 -12.73
N ASP A 243 -2.83 35.18 -12.67
CA ASP A 243 -1.78 35.90 -13.40
C ASP A 243 -1.87 35.65 -14.91
N GLU A 244 -2.25 34.43 -15.33
CA GLU A 244 -2.46 34.08 -16.73
C GLU A 244 -3.75 34.70 -17.32
N GLY A 245 -4.62 35.26 -16.48
CA GLY A 245 -5.90 35.86 -16.90
C GLY A 245 -7.04 34.85 -17.08
N GLY A 246 -7.03 33.78 -16.29
CA GLY A 246 -8.13 32.81 -16.18
C GLY A 246 -7.87 31.45 -16.84
N VAL A 247 -8.78 30.52 -16.56
CA VAL A 247 -8.63 29.07 -16.87
C VAL A 247 -8.22 28.80 -18.32
N GLN A 248 -8.91 29.37 -19.31
CA GLN A 248 -8.65 29.03 -20.71
C GLN A 248 -7.23 29.42 -21.14
N ARG A 249 -6.75 30.61 -20.74
CA ARG A 249 -5.40 31.07 -21.05
C ARG A 249 -4.33 30.22 -20.37
N THR A 250 -4.57 29.85 -19.11
CA THR A 250 -3.70 28.91 -18.37
C THR A 250 -3.62 27.56 -19.08
N VAL A 251 -4.75 27.03 -19.54
CA VAL A 251 -4.79 25.75 -20.27
C VAL A 251 -4.01 25.85 -21.58
N ASP A 252 -4.26 26.87 -22.39
CA ASP A 252 -3.59 27.01 -23.70
C ASP A 252 -2.07 27.19 -23.55
N ARG A 253 -1.63 27.98 -22.58
CA ARG A 253 -0.20 28.13 -22.27
C ARG A 253 0.40 26.83 -21.73
N GLY A 254 -0.28 26.16 -20.79
CA GLY A 254 0.19 24.89 -20.23
C GLY A 254 0.37 23.81 -21.30
N VAL A 255 -0.59 23.71 -22.23
CA VAL A 255 -0.49 22.82 -23.40
C VAL A 255 0.67 23.20 -24.31
N GLY A 256 0.86 24.49 -24.58
CA GLY A 256 1.98 24.98 -25.39
C GLY A 256 3.33 24.56 -24.82
N VAL A 257 3.55 24.81 -23.53
CA VAL A 257 4.82 24.49 -22.88
C VAL A 257 5.07 22.98 -22.80
N LEU A 258 4.04 22.18 -22.45
CA LEU A 258 4.22 20.74 -22.40
C LEU A 258 4.51 20.13 -23.78
N ARG A 259 3.93 20.65 -24.87
CA ARG A 259 4.26 20.22 -26.23
C ARG A 259 5.73 20.42 -26.59
N GLU A 260 6.34 21.52 -26.13
CA GLU A 260 7.76 21.78 -26.34
C GLU A 260 8.66 20.79 -25.59
N MET A 261 8.18 20.21 -24.48
CA MET A 261 8.92 19.24 -23.67
C MET A 261 8.83 17.80 -24.20
N LEU A 262 7.80 17.45 -24.98
CA LEU A 262 7.55 16.06 -25.42
C LEU A 262 8.76 15.40 -26.10
N PRO A 263 9.46 16.03 -27.07
CA PRO A 263 10.60 15.38 -27.75
C PRO A 263 11.72 14.99 -26.78
N GLU A 264 11.98 15.81 -25.77
CA GLU A 264 13.04 15.56 -24.80
C GLU A 264 12.63 14.50 -23.77
N VAL A 265 11.43 14.60 -23.22
CA VAL A 265 10.90 13.61 -22.27
C VAL A 265 10.83 12.22 -22.93
N ASN A 266 10.58 12.18 -24.24
CA ASN A 266 10.58 10.96 -25.04
C ASN A 266 11.99 10.43 -25.36
N ASN A 267 13.04 11.26 -25.25
CA ASN A 267 14.42 10.90 -25.58
C ASN A 267 15.11 10.13 -24.45
N VAL A 268 14.47 9.06 -23.98
CA VAL A 268 14.98 8.12 -22.99
C VAL A 268 14.77 6.70 -23.48
N GLN A 269 15.62 5.77 -23.04
CA GLN A 269 15.45 4.36 -23.32
C GLN A 269 15.53 3.57 -22.02
N ARG A 270 14.81 2.46 -21.96
CA ARG A 270 14.95 1.53 -20.83
C ARG A 270 16.33 0.86 -20.90
N GLU A 271 16.98 0.74 -19.76
CA GLU A 271 18.26 0.05 -19.58
C GLU A 271 18.17 -0.95 -18.42
N PRO A 272 19.04 -1.96 -18.37
CA PRO A 272 19.13 -2.83 -17.20
C PRO A 272 19.52 -2.05 -15.93
N VAL A 273 18.62 -2.03 -14.96
CA VAL A 273 18.79 -1.42 -13.64
C VAL A 273 18.75 -2.53 -12.57
N PRO A 274 19.64 -2.53 -11.56
CA PRO A 274 19.57 -3.49 -10.46
C PRO A 274 18.24 -3.42 -9.70
N VAL A 275 17.71 -4.58 -9.28
CA VAL A 275 16.48 -4.65 -8.45
C VAL A 275 16.63 -3.90 -7.11
N SER A 276 17.87 -3.68 -6.64
CA SER A 276 18.15 -2.85 -5.46
C SER A 276 17.63 -1.40 -5.55
N GLU A 277 17.32 -0.91 -6.75
CA GLU A 277 16.75 0.43 -6.98
C GLU A 277 15.23 0.48 -6.86
N LEU A 278 14.55 -0.67 -6.67
CA LEU A 278 13.11 -0.70 -6.44
C LEU A 278 12.76 -0.36 -5.00
N ILE A 279 11.74 0.48 -4.86
CA ILE A 279 11.08 0.79 -3.60
C ILE A 279 9.63 0.32 -3.75
N LEU A 280 9.33 -0.81 -3.11
CA LEU A 280 8.02 -1.47 -3.13
C LEU A 280 7.13 -0.87 -2.04
N GLY A 281 5.97 -0.33 -2.43
CA GLY A 281 4.88 -0.04 -1.50
C GLY A 281 3.97 -1.25 -1.32
N ASN A 282 3.80 -1.73 -0.09
CA ASN A 282 2.86 -2.80 0.23
C ASN A 282 1.57 -2.21 0.77
N GLU A 283 0.45 -2.53 0.13
CA GLU A 283 -0.87 -2.01 0.47
C GLU A 283 -1.89 -3.13 0.63
N CYS A 284 -2.87 -2.91 1.49
CA CYS A 284 -4.06 -3.74 1.64
C CYS A 284 -5.29 -2.90 1.27
N GLY A 285 -6.26 -3.48 0.59
CA GLY A 285 -7.56 -2.82 0.39
C GLY A 285 -8.65 -3.51 1.17
N GLY A 286 -9.69 -3.96 0.45
CA GLY A 286 -10.74 -4.78 1.02
C GLY A 286 -10.23 -6.15 1.49
N SER A 287 -9.66 -6.23 2.69
CA SER A 287 -9.21 -7.47 3.33
C SER A 287 -10.37 -8.41 3.65
N ASP A 288 -10.06 -9.68 3.73
CA ASP A 288 -10.91 -10.77 4.17
C ASP A 288 -10.13 -11.72 5.09
N GLY A 289 -10.80 -12.76 5.60
CA GLY A 289 -10.18 -13.74 6.49
C GLY A 289 -9.05 -14.54 5.83
N ALA A 290 -9.04 -14.64 4.50
CA ALA A 290 -7.99 -15.30 3.72
C ALA A 290 -6.74 -14.43 3.52
N SER A 291 -6.84 -13.10 3.68
CA SER A 291 -5.74 -12.16 3.39
C SER A 291 -4.47 -12.49 4.15
N GLY A 292 -4.58 -12.73 5.47
CA GLY A 292 -3.46 -13.10 6.34
C GLY A 292 -2.93 -14.53 6.17
N VAL A 293 -3.55 -15.33 5.31
CA VAL A 293 -3.19 -16.74 5.07
C VAL A 293 -2.62 -16.94 3.65
N THR A 294 -2.94 -16.04 2.72
CA THR A 294 -2.66 -16.18 1.28
C THR A 294 -1.80 -15.05 0.74
N ALA A 295 -2.43 -13.96 0.27
CA ALA A 295 -1.77 -12.87 -0.44
C ALA A 295 -0.75 -12.13 0.42
N ASN A 296 -1.06 -11.85 1.69
CA ASN A 296 -0.17 -11.08 2.54
C ASN A 296 1.13 -11.82 2.87
N PRO A 297 1.12 -13.11 3.32
CA PRO A 297 2.37 -13.83 3.53
C PRO A 297 3.11 -14.14 2.21
N ALA A 298 2.42 -14.36 1.08
CA ALA A 298 3.08 -14.51 -0.22
C ALA A 298 3.77 -13.20 -0.66
N LEU A 299 3.13 -12.05 -0.46
CA LEU A 299 3.75 -10.74 -0.65
C LEU A 299 4.91 -10.51 0.33
N GLY A 300 4.78 -10.97 1.57
CA GLY A 300 5.88 -10.96 2.54
C GLY A 300 7.12 -11.70 2.03
N TYR A 301 6.92 -12.87 1.43
CA TYR A 301 8.01 -13.62 0.81
C TYR A 301 8.63 -12.86 -0.37
N ALA A 302 7.81 -12.22 -1.22
CA ALA A 302 8.29 -11.37 -2.30
C ALA A 302 9.07 -10.14 -1.79
N SER A 303 8.63 -9.53 -0.69
CA SER A 303 9.33 -8.45 0.01
C SER A 303 10.71 -8.91 0.50
N ASP A 304 10.81 -10.09 1.10
CA ASP A 304 12.09 -10.65 1.56
C ASP A 304 13.06 -10.92 0.39
N LEU A 305 12.56 -11.42 -0.75
CA LEU A 305 13.36 -11.58 -1.97
C LEU A 305 13.87 -10.24 -2.52
N LEU A 306 13.03 -9.20 -2.51
CA LEU A 306 13.41 -7.85 -2.92
C LEU A 306 14.45 -7.24 -1.97
N VAL A 307 14.27 -7.41 -0.66
CA VAL A 307 15.23 -6.96 0.36
C VAL A 307 16.56 -7.72 0.22
N ALA A 308 16.55 -9.01 -0.11
CA ALA A 308 17.76 -9.77 -0.39
C ALA A 308 18.54 -9.19 -1.59
N GLN A 309 17.85 -8.66 -2.61
CA GLN A 309 18.49 -7.95 -3.72
C GLN A 309 18.99 -6.54 -3.35
N GLY A 310 18.78 -6.07 -2.12
CA GLY A 310 19.14 -4.72 -1.66
C GLY A 310 18.08 -3.65 -1.93
N GLY A 311 16.85 -4.06 -2.27
CA GLY A 311 15.70 -3.15 -2.45
C GLY A 311 15.10 -2.68 -1.12
N THR A 312 14.05 -1.87 -1.22
CA THR A 312 13.28 -1.39 -0.05
C THR A 312 11.83 -1.85 -0.14
N ALA A 313 11.30 -2.41 0.94
CA ALA A 313 9.89 -2.73 1.08
C ALA A 313 9.27 -1.83 2.16
N ILE A 314 8.28 -1.03 1.79
CA ILE A 314 7.53 -0.17 2.70
C ILE A 314 6.31 -0.95 3.17
N LEU A 315 6.18 -1.12 4.48
CA LEU A 315 4.93 -1.47 5.14
C LEU A 315 4.23 -0.17 5.56
N ALA A 316 2.94 -0.04 5.25
CA ALA A 316 2.17 1.18 5.50
C ALA A 316 1.00 0.87 6.44
N GLU A 317 -0.04 1.72 6.41
CA GLU A 317 -1.31 1.52 7.10
C GLU A 317 -1.13 1.39 8.61
N MET A 318 -0.61 2.43 9.27
CA MET A 318 -0.30 2.39 10.71
C MET A 318 -1.47 1.90 11.58
N PRO A 319 -2.75 2.29 11.32
CA PRO A 319 -3.89 1.72 12.03
C PRO A 319 -4.07 0.20 11.85
N GLU A 320 -3.59 -0.40 10.76
CA GLU A 320 -3.59 -1.85 10.54
C GLU A 320 -2.41 -2.56 11.21
N ILE A 321 -1.38 -1.85 11.64
CA ILE A 321 -0.27 -2.40 12.43
C ILE A 321 -0.66 -2.51 13.93
N TYR A 322 -1.70 -1.80 14.35
CA TYR A 322 -2.19 -1.84 15.74
C TYR A 322 -2.63 -3.24 16.16
N GLY A 323 -1.96 -3.84 17.14
CA GLY A 323 -2.15 -5.22 17.55
C GLY A 323 -0.96 -6.12 17.25
N GLY A 324 -0.31 -5.90 16.12
CA GLY A 324 0.82 -6.68 15.62
C GLY A 324 2.18 -6.00 15.79
N GLU A 325 2.23 -4.75 16.26
CA GLU A 325 3.44 -3.92 16.30
C GLU A 325 4.56 -4.54 17.16
N HIS A 326 4.23 -5.30 18.19
CA HIS A 326 5.20 -5.99 19.05
C HIS A 326 6.05 -7.01 18.28
N LEU A 327 5.53 -7.60 17.20
CA LEU A 327 6.28 -8.50 16.33
C LEU A 327 7.27 -7.74 15.44
N LEU A 328 7.00 -6.47 15.15
CA LEU A 328 7.89 -5.58 14.42
C LEU A 328 8.95 -4.98 15.34
N THR A 329 8.61 -4.59 16.58
CA THR A 329 9.58 -4.03 17.53
C THR A 329 10.65 -5.04 17.93
N ARG A 330 10.29 -6.33 18.10
CA ARG A 330 11.25 -7.41 18.40
C ARG A 330 12.29 -7.59 17.30
N ARG A 331 11.89 -7.48 16.04
CA ARG A 331 12.77 -7.62 14.86
C ARG A 331 13.36 -6.31 14.37
N ALA A 332 13.17 -5.20 15.10
CA ALA A 332 13.79 -3.93 14.76
C ALA A 332 15.32 -4.04 14.83
N VAL A 333 16.03 -3.28 13.99
CA VAL A 333 17.51 -3.26 14.01
C VAL A 333 18.08 -2.60 15.25
N SER A 334 17.30 -1.78 15.94
CA SER A 334 17.70 -1.13 17.18
C SER A 334 16.47 -0.79 18.01
N ARG A 335 16.71 -0.42 19.28
CA ARG A 335 15.67 0.02 20.20
C ARG A 335 15.00 1.31 19.70
N GLU A 336 15.79 2.25 19.18
CA GLU A 336 15.32 3.55 18.72
C GLU A 336 14.32 3.41 17.55
N VAL A 337 14.58 2.49 16.62
CA VAL A 337 13.66 2.20 15.51
C VAL A 337 12.34 1.64 16.02
N GLY A 338 12.40 0.69 16.96
CA GLY A 338 11.21 0.12 17.57
C GLY A 338 10.42 1.13 18.42
N GLU A 339 11.10 2.00 19.18
CA GLU A 339 10.45 3.07 19.94
C GLU A 339 9.78 4.11 19.02
N LYS A 340 10.40 4.44 17.88
CA LYS A 340 9.79 5.31 16.86
C LYS A 340 8.48 4.72 16.31
N LEU A 341 8.39 3.40 16.13
CA LEU A 341 7.14 2.74 15.73
C LEU A 341 6.05 2.91 16.81
N ILE A 342 6.39 2.66 18.07
CA ILE A 342 5.44 2.79 19.19
C ILE A 342 4.99 4.24 19.39
N GLU A 343 5.88 5.21 19.17
CA GLU A 343 5.53 6.62 19.21
C GLU A 343 4.45 6.98 18.18
N ARG A 344 4.52 6.42 16.96
CA ARG A 344 3.48 6.61 15.94
C ARG A 344 2.16 5.95 16.32
N ILE A 345 2.18 4.75 16.89
CA ILE A 345 0.97 4.10 17.41
C ILE A 345 0.28 4.99 18.46
N ARG A 346 1.04 5.53 19.42
CA ARG A 346 0.51 6.45 20.44
C ARG A 346 -0.02 7.74 19.85
N TRP A 347 0.62 8.26 18.80
CA TRP A 347 0.13 9.43 18.07
C TRP A 347 -1.24 9.15 17.45
N TRP A 348 -1.45 7.97 16.85
CA TRP A 348 -2.76 7.59 16.30
C TRP A 348 -3.83 7.37 17.36
N GLU A 349 -3.48 6.81 18.51
CA GLU A 349 -4.40 6.68 19.66
C GLU A 349 -4.88 8.07 20.12
N ASP A 350 -3.95 9.02 20.30
CA ASP A 350 -4.27 10.39 20.66
C ASP A 350 -5.09 11.09 19.55
N TYR A 351 -4.67 10.95 18.28
CA TYR A 351 -5.37 11.52 17.13
C TYR A 351 -6.83 11.05 17.07
N ALA A 352 -7.08 9.75 17.15
CA ALA A 352 -8.42 9.18 17.13
C ALA A 352 -9.27 9.68 18.31
N SER A 353 -8.68 9.75 19.50
CA SER A 353 -9.40 10.18 20.72
C SER A 353 -9.92 11.62 20.63
N ARG A 354 -9.24 12.51 19.90
CA ARG A 354 -9.67 13.91 19.69
C ARG A 354 -10.96 14.02 18.87
N PHE A 355 -11.36 12.95 18.19
CA PHE A 355 -12.57 12.87 17.37
C PHE A 355 -13.59 11.85 17.91
N ASP A 356 -13.50 11.48 19.20
CA ASP A 356 -14.33 10.45 19.82
C ASP A 356 -14.30 9.11 19.05
N ALA A 357 -13.15 8.80 18.44
CA ALA A 357 -12.90 7.59 17.69
C ALA A 357 -11.80 6.74 18.36
N HIS A 358 -11.74 5.47 17.95
CA HIS A 358 -10.72 4.53 18.42
C HIS A 358 -9.96 3.94 17.23
N ILE A 359 -8.66 3.72 17.40
CA ILE A 359 -7.78 3.14 16.37
C ILE A 359 -8.19 1.69 16.02
N ASP A 360 -8.83 0.97 16.95
CA ASP A 360 -9.33 -0.39 16.77
C ASP A 360 -10.66 -0.49 16.01
N ASN A 361 -11.23 0.64 15.56
CA ASN A 361 -12.45 0.70 14.76
C ASN A 361 -12.27 0.18 13.30
N ASN A 362 -11.23 -0.61 13.07
CA ASN A 362 -10.93 -1.35 11.85
C ASN A 362 -10.69 -2.81 12.29
N PRO A 363 -11.57 -3.78 11.99
CA PRO A 363 -11.97 -4.08 10.63
C PRO A 363 -13.27 -3.39 10.19
N SER A 364 -13.31 -2.92 8.93
CA SER A 364 -14.52 -2.34 8.33
C SER A 364 -15.67 -3.35 8.23
N VAL A 365 -16.90 -2.88 7.97
CA VAL A 365 -18.08 -3.74 7.73
C VAL A 365 -17.80 -4.76 6.62
N GLY A 366 -17.08 -4.36 5.57
CA GLY A 366 -16.66 -5.26 4.51
C GLY A 366 -15.69 -6.33 5.00
N ASN A 367 -14.70 -5.97 5.81
CA ASN A 367 -13.74 -6.94 6.36
C ASN A 367 -14.42 -7.95 7.28
N LYS A 368 -15.36 -7.48 8.13
CA LYS A 368 -16.16 -8.33 9.02
C LYS A 368 -16.98 -9.36 8.25
N ARG A 369 -17.63 -8.95 7.16
CA ARG A 369 -18.31 -9.87 6.24
C ARG A 369 -17.36 -10.89 5.60
N GLY A 370 -16.10 -10.50 5.37
CA GLY A 370 -15.05 -11.36 4.84
C GLY A 370 -14.43 -12.33 5.85
N GLY A 371 -14.82 -12.30 7.13
CA GLY A 371 -14.36 -13.25 8.15
C GLY A 371 -13.32 -12.73 9.16
N LEU A 372 -12.93 -11.45 9.07
CA LEU A 372 -12.07 -10.80 10.08
C LEU A 372 -12.90 -10.29 11.25
N THR A 373 -12.46 -10.51 12.49
CA THR A 373 -13.26 -10.17 13.67
C THR A 373 -12.74 -8.95 14.42
N THR A 374 -11.46 -8.97 14.80
CA THR A 374 -10.82 -7.95 15.64
C THR A 374 -9.71 -7.24 14.89
N ILE A 375 -9.31 -6.06 15.37
CA ILE A 375 -8.14 -5.36 14.81
C ILE A 375 -6.88 -6.20 14.98
N PHE A 376 -6.74 -6.95 16.07
CA PHE A 376 -5.56 -7.78 16.34
C PHE A 376 -5.41 -8.91 15.32
N GLU A 377 -6.52 -9.59 14.99
CA GLU A 377 -6.51 -10.59 13.93
C GLU A 377 -6.09 -9.99 12.58
N LYS A 378 -6.70 -8.85 12.23
CA LYS A 378 -6.41 -8.16 10.98
C LYS A 378 -4.94 -7.74 10.92
N SER A 379 -4.43 -7.22 12.02
CA SER A 379 -3.07 -6.71 12.13
C SER A 379 -2.01 -7.77 11.92
N LEU A 380 -2.18 -8.95 12.51
CA LEU A 380 -1.28 -10.09 12.29
C LEU A 380 -1.19 -10.47 10.80
N GLY A 381 -2.33 -10.42 10.09
CA GLY A 381 -2.35 -10.61 8.64
C GLY A 381 -1.72 -9.44 7.88
N ALA A 382 -1.92 -8.19 8.31
CA ALA A 382 -1.43 -7.00 7.64
C ALA A 382 0.09 -6.87 7.70
N ILE A 383 0.72 -7.17 8.84
CA ILE A 383 2.18 -7.10 9.01
C ILE A 383 2.92 -8.18 8.22
N ALA A 384 2.25 -9.29 7.87
CA ALA A 384 2.84 -10.36 7.08
C ALA A 384 3.32 -9.89 5.69
N LYS A 385 2.74 -8.80 5.15
CA LYS A 385 3.17 -8.16 3.89
C LYS A 385 4.62 -7.68 3.93
N GLY A 386 5.11 -7.31 5.12
CA GLY A 386 6.49 -6.86 5.33
C GLY A 386 7.52 -8.00 5.33
N GLY A 387 7.08 -9.26 5.27
CA GLY A 387 7.96 -10.41 5.28
C GLY A 387 8.55 -10.70 6.66
N THR A 388 9.76 -11.24 6.67
CA THR A 388 10.44 -11.74 7.88
C THR A 388 11.73 -11.00 8.18
N THR A 389 12.19 -10.09 7.31
CA THR A 389 13.41 -9.30 7.51
C THR A 389 13.31 -8.26 8.63
N ALA A 390 14.46 -7.72 9.04
CA ALA A 390 14.55 -6.77 10.14
C ALA A 390 13.91 -5.43 9.78
N LEU A 391 13.17 -4.83 10.72
CA LEU A 391 12.65 -3.47 10.56
C LEU A 391 13.79 -2.46 10.69
N ARG A 392 14.10 -1.75 9.60
CA ARG A 392 15.26 -0.86 9.48
C ARG A 392 14.98 0.59 9.83
N ALA A 393 13.78 1.09 9.51
CA ALA A 393 13.40 2.48 9.74
C ALA A 393 11.88 2.65 9.82
N VAL A 394 11.47 3.73 10.47
CA VAL A 394 10.08 4.22 10.49
C VAL A 394 10.10 5.65 9.95
N TYR A 395 9.20 5.97 9.03
CA TYR A 395 9.07 7.24 8.34
C TYR A 395 7.73 7.88 8.66
N GLU A 396 7.68 9.21 8.71
CA GLU A 396 6.41 9.92 8.72
C GLU A 396 5.74 9.91 7.34
N TYR A 397 4.46 10.26 7.28
CA TYR A 397 3.72 10.38 6.03
C TYR A 397 4.48 11.19 4.97
N ALA A 398 4.67 10.60 3.79
CA ALA A 398 5.39 11.15 2.63
C ALA A 398 6.86 11.55 2.87
N GLU A 399 7.49 11.13 3.97
CA GLU A 399 8.91 11.37 4.19
C GLU A 399 9.76 10.61 3.15
N PRO A 400 10.81 11.23 2.57
CA PRO A 400 11.67 10.54 1.61
C PRO A 400 12.34 9.30 2.22
N VAL A 401 12.04 8.14 1.64
CA VAL A 401 12.58 6.86 2.08
C VAL A 401 14.03 6.73 1.58
N ARG A 402 14.96 6.52 2.52
CA ARG A 402 16.41 6.45 2.24
C ARG A 402 17.05 5.14 2.65
N GLU A 403 16.44 4.45 3.62
CA GLU A 403 16.96 3.20 4.16
C GLU A 403 16.60 2.01 3.25
N LYS A 404 17.51 1.03 3.15
CA LYS A 404 17.30 -0.21 2.40
C LYS A 404 16.81 -1.34 3.33
N GLY A 405 15.97 -2.22 2.81
CA GLY A 405 15.32 -3.28 3.59
C GLY A 405 13.84 -2.99 3.91
N LEU A 406 13.32 -3.64 4.94
CA LEU A 406 11.96 -3.40 5.42
C LEU A 406 11.90 -2.09 6.21
N VAL A 407 11.00 -1.19 5.83
CA VAL A 407 10.73 0.07 6.53
C VAL A 407 9.22 0.22 6.75
N VAL A 408 8.83 1.02 7.74
CA VAL A 408 7.42 1.41 7.95
C VAL A 408 7.23 2.87 7.55
N MET A 409 6.15 3.20 6.83
CA MET A 409 5.70 4.57 6.66
C MET A 409 4.38 4.77 7.40
N ASP A 410 4.32 5.85 8.16
CA ASP A 410 3.13 6.24 8.91
C ASP A 410 2.06 6.81 7.99
N THR A 411 1.17 5.95 7.50
CA THR A 411 0.06 6.32 6.62
C THR A 411 -1.30 5.93 7.23
N PRO A 412 -2.40 6.63 6.86
CA PRO A 412 -3.76 6.18 7.21
C PRO A 412 -4.08 4.84 6.52
N GLY A 413 -5.07 4.09 7.01
CA GLY A 413 -5.58 2.89 6.33
C GLY A 413 -6.57 3.17 5.19
N TYR A 414 -6.60 4.40 4.66
CA TYR A 414 -7.45 4.75 3.52
C TYR A 414 -6.63 4.63 2.23
N ASP A 415 -6.95 3.65 1.40
CA ASP A 415 -6.10 3.14 0.32
C ASP A 415 -5.44 4.25 -0.54
N PRO A 416 -6.19 5.21 -1.13
CA PRO A 416 -5.59 6.24 -1.98
C PRO A 416 -4.66 7.17 -1.22
N ALA A 417 -4.98 7.49 0.03
CA ALA A 417 -4.15 8.34 0.88
C ALA A 417 -2.87 7.62 1.30
N SER A 418 -2.99 6.34 1.67
CA SER A 418 -1.83 5.53 2.03
C SER A 418 -0.83 5.42 0.88
N VAL A 419 -1.30 5.00 -0.29
CA VAL A 419 -0.46 4.86 -1.49
C VAL A 419 0.12 6.20 -1.94
N THR A 420 -0.65 7.30 -1.86
CA THR A 420 -0.14 8.64 -2.16
C THR A 420 1.05 9.00 -1.28
N GLY A 421 0.98 8.71 0.03
CA GLY A 421 2.10 8.90 0.96
C GLY A 421 3.34 8.10 0.55
N MET A 422 3.17 6.81 0.26
CA MET A 422 4.28 5.93 -0.15
C MET A 422 4.95 6.39 -1.44
N ILE A 423 4.17 6.77 -2.46
CA ILE A 423 4.69 7.28 -3.73
C ILE A 423 5.42 8.59 -3.52
N ALA A 424 4.86 9.53 -2.74
CA ALA A 424 5.54 10.78 -2.42
C ALA A 424 6.87 10.54 -1.67
N GLY A 425 6.95 9.49 -0.85
CA GLY A 425 8.20 9.07 -0.19
C GLY A 425 9.19 8.34 -1.11
N GLY A 426 8.78 7.94 -2.32
CA GLY A 426 9.65 7.40 -3.37
C GLY A 426 9.30 5.99 -3.87
N ALA A 427 8.20 5.38 -3.42
CA ALA A 427 7.77 4.07 -3.93
C ALA A 427 7.53 4.12 -5.44
N ASN A 428 8.27 3.31 -6.20
CA ASN A 428 8.21 3.28 -7.67
C ASN A 428 7.53 2.01 -8.22
N ILE A 429 7.00 1.16 -7.33
CA ILE A 429 6.08 0.07 -7.64
C ILE A 429 5.21 -0.23 -6.41
N VAL A 430 3.94 -0.59 -6.62
CA VAL A 430 3.01 -0.93 -5.53
C VAL A 430 2.45 -2.33 -5.76
N VAL A 431 2.37 -3.12 -4.69
CA VAL A 431 1.56 -4.35 -4.67
C VAL A 431 0.42 -4.16 -3.69
N PHE A 432 -0.78 -4.45 -4.18
CA PHE A 432 -2.05 -4.19 -3.53
C PHE A 432 -2.80 -5.50 -3.33
N THR A 433 -2.94 -5.97 -2.09
CA THR A 433 -3.68 -7.21 -1.80
C THR A 433 -5.17 -6.91 -1.56
N THR A 434 -6.06 -7.78 -2.06
CA THR A 434 -7.50 -7.60 -1.84
C THR A 434 -8.26 -8.93 -1.87
N GLY A 435 -9.19 -9.08 -0.92
CA GLY A 435 -10.15 -10.19 -0.90
C GLY A 435 -11.56 -9.80 -1.32
N ARG A 436 -11.81 -8.50 -1.44
CA ARG A 436 -13.13 -7.94 -1.81
C ARG A 436 -13.14 -7.27 -3.19
N GLY A 437 -12.04 -7.34 -3.93
CA GLY A 437 -12.00 -6.87 -5.32
C GLY A 437 -11.84 -5.36 -5.44
N SER A 438 -10.91 -4.76 -4.69
CA SER A 438 -10.54 -3.36 -4.96
C SER A 438 -9.94 -3.26 -6.36
N CYS A 439 -10.50 -2.37 -7.20
CA CYS A 439 -9.98 -2.07 -8.54
C CYS A 439 -8.90 -0.98 -8.52
N PHE A 440 -8.23 -0.79 -7.38
CA PHE A 440 -7.24 0.28 -7.19
C PHE A 440 -6.15 0.25 -8.28
N GLY A 441 -5.81 1.43 -8.76
CA GLY A 441 -4.63 1.71 -9.56
C GLY A 441 -4.23 3.15 -9.35
N CYS A 442 -2.98 3.51 -9.59
CA CYS A 442 -2.53 4.89 -9.47
C CYS A 442 -1.55 5.26 -10.58
N LYS A 443 -1.45 6.55 -10.87
CA LYS A 443 -0.39 7.13 -11.71
C LYS A 443 0.42 8.08 -10.82
N PRO A 444 1.76 8.17 -10.99
CA PRO A 444 2.57 7.62 -12.08
C PRO A 444 3.19 6.23 -11.78
N VAL A 445 2.71 5.51 -10.77
CA VAL A 445 3.35 4.29 -10.25
C VAL A 445 2.47 3.06 -10.50
N PRO A 446 2.97 2.00 -11.17
CA PRO A 446 2.16 0.83 -11.45
C PRO A 446 1.74 0.10 -10.16
N SER A 447 0.49 -0.37 -10.14
CA SER A 447 -0.10 -1.11 -9.00
C SER A 447 -0.50 -2.52 -9.41
N ILE A 448 0.18 -3.52 -8.85
CA ILE A 448 -0.08 -4.95 -9.05
C ILE A 448 -1.14 -5.39 -8.05
N LYS A 449 -2.28 -5.92 -8.53
CA LYS A 449 -3.36 -6.43 -7.68
C LYS A 449 -3.25 -7.92 -7.44
N VAL A 450 -3.22 -8.32 -6.17
CA VAL A 450 -3.12 -9.73 -5.74
C VAL A 450 -4.40 -10.15 -5.03
N ALA A 451 -5.12 -11.10 -5.62
CA ALA A 451 -6.35 -11.65 -5.07
C ALA A 451 -6.08 -12.64 -3.94
N THR A 452 -6.79 -12.54 -2.81
CA THR A 452 -6.62 -13.42 -1.64
C THR A 452 -7.35 -14.76 -1.77
N ASN A 453 -8.31 -14.85 -2.71
CA ASN A 453 -9.08 -16.06 -2.93
C ASN A 453 -9.41 -16.25 -4.41
N THR A 454 -9.39 -17.51 -4.85
CA THR A 454 -9.59 -17.88 -6.25
C THR A 454 -11.00 -17.58 -6.76
N PRO A 455 -12.09 -17.77 -5.99
CA PRO A 455 -13.43 -17.37 -6.43
C PRO A 455 -13.56 -15.88 -6.79
N MET A 456 -12.87 -14.99 -6.07
CA MET A 456 -12.82 -13.56 -6.40
C MET A 456 -11.95 -13.31 -7.62
N PHE A 457 -10.75 -13.89 -7.69
CA PHE A 457 -9.86 -13.79 -8.85
C PHE A 457 -10.59 -14.17 -10.14
N GLU A 458 -11.31 -15.28 -10.14
CA GLU A 458 -12.04 -15.79 -11.31
C GLU A 458 -13.16 -14.83 -11.76
N ARG A 459 -13.86 -14.22 -10.79
CA ARG A 459 -14.93 -13.25 -11.08
C ARG A 459 -14.39 -11.91 -11.57
N MET A 460 -13.16 -11.53 -11.19
CA MET A 460 -12.55 -10.23 -11.45
C MET A 460 -11.21 -10.36 -12.18
N ARG A 461 -11.13 -11.32 -13.12
CA ARG A 461 -9.88 -11.69 -13.81
C ARG A 461 -9.29 -10.55 -14.66
N ASP A 462 -10.14 -9.61 -15.07
CA ASP A 462 -9.73 -8.42 -15.82
C ASP A 462 -9.13 -7.34 -14.91
N ASP A 463 -9.30 -7.45 -13.59
CA ASP A 463 -8.80 -6.52 -12.59
C ASP A 463 -7.65 -7.09 -11.75
N MET A 464 -7.50 -8.42 -11.65
CA MET A 464 -6.51 -9.05 -10.78
C MET A 464 -5.27 -9.52 -11.55
N ASP A 465 -4.08 -9.15 -11.09
CA ASP A 465 -2.81 -9.50 -11.74
C ASP A 465 -2.29 -10.88 -11.31
N VAL A 466 -2.54 -11.29 -10.04
CA VAL A 466 -2.06 -12.56 -9.45
C VAL A 466 -3.16 -13.20 -8.58
N ASN A 467 -3.28 -14.54 -8.62
CA ASN A 467 -4.19 -15.32 -7.78
C ASN A 467 -3.44 -15.99 -6.61
N ALA A 468 -3.46 -15.37 -5.42
CA ALA A 468 -2.88 -16.00 -4.22
C ALA A 468 -3.84 -16.97 -3.51
N GLY A 469 -5.11 -17.05 -3.96
CA GLY A 469 -6.06 -18.03 -3.43
C GLY A 469 -5.63 -19.49 -3.61
N ARG A 470 -4.72 -19.74 -4.56
CA ARG A 470 -4.07 -21.04 -4.78
C ARG A 470 -3.37 -21.62 -3.54
N VAL A 471 -2.95 -20.76 -2.60
CA VAL A 471 -2.40 -21.21 -1.30
C VAL A 471 -3.44 -22.01 -0.50
N LEU A 472 -4.72 -21.63 -0.57
CA LEU A 472 -5.80 -22.40 0.07
C LEU A 472 -6.14 -23.71 -0.68
N GLU A 473 -5.71 -23.81 -1.93
CA GLU A 473 -5.94 -24.97 -2.81
C GLU A 473 -4.77 -25.97 -2.76
N GLY A 474 -3.65 -25.61 -2.10
CA GLY A 474 -2.54 -26.49 -1.80
C GLY A 474 -1.16 -26.01 -2.25
N ASP A 475 -1.08 -24.87 -2.97
CA ASP A 475 0.22 -24.29 -3.34
C ASP A 475 0.95 -23.74 -2.10
N SER A 476 2.28 -23.72 -2.16
CA SER A 476 3.06 -23.09 -1.10
C SER A 476 2.99 -21.56 -1.18
N THR A 477 3.04 -20.90 -0.02
CA THR A 477 3.13 -19.44 0.07
C THR A 477 4.38 -18.93 -0.67
N GLU A 478 5.47 -19.68 -0.60
CA GLU A 478 6.75 -19.36 -1.22
C GLU A 478 6.68 -19.38 -2.75
N ASP A 479 5.98 -20.35 -3.35
CA ASP A 479 5.81 -20.42 -4.81
C ASP A 479 5.00 -19.23 -5.33
N VAL A 480 3.90 -18.90 -4.66
CA VAL A 480 3.10 -17.71 -4.99
C VAL A 480 3.90 -16.43 -4.74
N GLY A 481 4.72 -16.39 -3.69
CA GLY A 481 5.61 -15.26 -3.41
C GLY A 481 6.67 -15.05 -4.49
N ARG A 482 7.24 -16.13 -5.06
CA ARG A 482 8.13 -16.05 -6.22
C ARG A 482 7.41 -15.52 -7.45
N GLU A 483 6.18 -15.95 -7.69
CA GLU A 483 5.34 -15.41 -8.77
C GLU A 483 5.12 -13.90 -8.62
N ILE A 484 4.80 -13.42 -7.42
CA ILE A 484 4.65 -11.99 -7.13
C ILE A 484 5.97 -11.24 -7.38
N PHE A 485 7.11 -11.79 -6.94
CA PHE A 485 8.43 -11.18 -7.15
C PHE A 485 8.79 -11.07 -8.64
N GLU A 486 8.54 -12.11 -9.44
CA GLU A 486 8.75 -12.05 -10.88
C GLU A 486 7.80 -11.04 -11.55
N LYS A 487 6.55 -10.95 -11.09
CA LYS A 487 5.58 -9.95 -11.56
C LYS A 487 6.06 -8.53 -11.27
N ILE A 488 6.63 -8.27 -10.08
CA ILE A 488 7.24 -6.98 -9.72
C ILE A 488 8.32 -6.60 -10.74
N ILE A 489 9.24 -7.53 -11.06
CA ILE A 489 10.33 -7.27 -12.02
C ILE A 489 9.78 -7.02 -13.43
N ALA A 490 8.81 -7.82 -13.88
CA ALA A 490 8.22 -7.68 -15.21
C ALA A 490 7.49 -6.33 -15.36
N VAL A 491 6.71 -5.94 -14.35
CA VAL A 491 5.99 -4.66 -14.33
C VAL A 491 6.95 -3.48 -14.24
N ALA A 492 7.98 -3.56 -13.40
CA ALA A 492 9.04 -2.56 -13.36
C ALA A 492 9.75 -2.41 -14.72
N SER A 493 9.88 -3.53 -15.46
CA SER A 493 10.47 -3.60 -16.81
C SER A 493 9.56 -3.08 -17.93
N GLY A 494 8.32 -2.69 -17.62
CA GLY A 494 7.38 -2.09 -18.59
C GLY A 494 6.15 -2.92 -18.91
N GLU A 495 5.97 -4.11 -18.31
CA GLU A 495 4.68 -4.79 -18.39
C GLU A 495 3.60 -3.94 -17.71
N LYS A 496 2.47 -3.73 -18.40
CA LYS A 496 1.34 -2.98 -17.86
C LYS A 496 0.55 -3.87 -16.90
N THR A 497 0.23 -3.36 -15.71
CA THR A 497 -0.73 -4.02 -14.82
C THR A 497 -2.14 -3.93 -15.39
N LYS A 498 -3.06 -4.75 -14.86
CA LYS A 498 -4.48 -4.69 -15.25
C LYS A 498 -5.08 -3.29 -15.13
N SER A 499 -4.75 -2.53 -14.07
CA SER A 499 -5.24 -1.15 -13.92
C SER A 499 -4.66 -0.20 -14.96
N GLU A 500 -3.39 -0.35 -15.32
CA GLU A 500 -2.77 0.51 -16.34
C GLU A 500 -3.36 0.23 -17.72
N ALA A 501 -3.63 -1.03 -18.05
CA ALA A 501 -4.29 -1.41 -19.30
C ALA A 501 -5.71 -0.84 -19.42
N GLN A 502 -6.40 -0.66 -18.29
CA GLN A 502 -7.72 -0.03 -18.21
C GLN A 502 -7.67 1.52 -18.08
N GLY A 503 -6.48 2.11 -17.94
CA GLY A 503 -6.30 3.55 -17.79
C GLY A 503 -6.61 4.12 -16.39
N ILE A 504 -6.83 3.26 -15.39
CA ILE A 504 -7.11 3.64 -13.99
C ILE A 504 -5.90 4.36 -13.37
N GLY A 505 -6.13 5.32 -12.48
CA GLY A 505 -5.08 5.99 -11.72
C GLY A 505 -5.13 7.52 -11.68
N ASP A 506 -6.15 8.15 -12.29
CA ASP A 506 -6.28 9.61 -12.37
C ASP A 506 -6.97 10.25 -11.15
N GLU A 507 -7.69 9.47 -10.33
CA GLU A 507 -8.47 9.99 -9.20
C GLU A 507 -7.91 9.54 -7.84
N GLU A 508 -6.88 8.69 -7.85
CA GLU A 508 -6.30 8.06 -6.67
C GLU A 508 -5.19 8.89 -6.00
N PHE A 509 -4.74 9.98 -6.65
CA PHE A 509 -3.88 10.96 -5.98
C PHE A 509 -4.67 11.70 -4.89
N CYS A 510 -4.41 11.33 -3.65
CA CYS A 510 -5.17 11.79 -2.49
C CYS A 510 -4.22 12.13 -1.33
N PRO A 511 -3.67 13.35 -1.28
CA PRO A 511 -2.91 13.78 -0.10
C PRO A 511 -3.79 13.69 1.15
N TRP A 512 -3.30 12.99 2.18
CA TRP A 512 -3.95 12.97 3.48
C TRP A 512 -3.92 14.37 4.10
N THR A 513 -4.96 14.71 4.86
CA THR A 513 -5.07 15.95 5.63
C THR A 513 -5.45 15.56 7.04
N SER A 514 -4.60 15.90 8.01
CA SER A 514 -4.77 15.45 9.39
C SER A 514 -5.59 16.44 10.22
N GLY A 515 -5.43 17.73 9.97
CA GLY A 515 -6.10 18.80 10.70
C GLY A 515 -7.21 19.52 9.91
N PRO A 516 -7.86 20.49 10.56
CA PRO A 516 -8.94 21.27 9.95
C PRO A 516 -8.43 22.20 8.85
N VAL A 517 -9.31 22.47 7.88
CA VAL A 517 -9.16 23.54 6.89
C VAL A 517 -10.35 24.49 7.11
N PHE A 518 -10.08 25.80 7.26
CA PHE A 518 -11.07 26.77 7.77
C PHE A 518 -11.82 27.57 6.69
#